data_AF-A0AAD7NRU7-F1
#
_entry.id   AF-A0AAD7NRU7-F1
#
_cell.length_a   1.000
_cell.length_b   1.000
_cell.length_c   1.000
_cell.angle_alpha   90.00
_cell.angle_beta   90.00
_cell.angle_gamma   90.00
#
_symmetry.space_group_name_H-M   'P 1'
#
loop_
_entity.id
_entity.type
_entity.pdbx_description
1 polymer ?
#
loop_
_entity_poly.entity_id
_entity_poly.type
_entity_poly.pdbx_seq_one_letter_code
_entity_poly.pdbx_strand_id
1 'polypeptide(L)'
;MPPRKKQKTANPTAIPETPADFPNTALLRRALNQHAHALSLRSKEHTKNPDALTELDTWLTDSKTGLSAKISSSQPVDKTDMTSLMKWKLSRGKSRPTLLNLVASNPDALVLKATSAALVVVRDAKDDLERALLALPDACAMKGVGAATASALLTLQPPHLLPFMSDEAASFFAPTFGPIKYTDPFYKKFARAMVAEVGRLNAEASNGVQRWDSMKLERALFTICILRKHGEDGTLEDEGGTSTSPSLKRKRED
;
A
#
# COMPACT_ATOMS: atom_id res chain seq x y z
N MET A 1 40.06 30.82 -5.43
CA MET A 1 39.21 29.75 -4.86
C MET A 1 37.83 30.34 -4.58
N PRO A 2 36.73 29.85 -5.17
CA PRO A 2 35.39 30.31 -4.80
C PRO A 2 34.99 29.71 -3.43
N PRO A 3 34.17 30.42 -2.63
CA PRO A 3 33.82 29.97 -1.29
C PRO A 3 32.86 28.77 -1.35
N ARG A 4 33.20 27.74 -0.58
CA ARG A 4 32.47 26.48 -0.44
C ARG A 4 31.11 26.77 0.23
N LYS A 5 30.01 26.66 -0.51
CA LYS A 5 28.65 26.76 0.04
C LYS A 5 28.49 25.71 1.14
N LYS A 6 28.17 26.16 2.37
CA LYS A 6 27.80 25.29 3.49
C LYS A 6 26.55 24.49 3.08
N GLN A 7 26.71 23.19 2.85
CA GLN A 7 25.57 22.28 2.75
C GLN A 7 24.86 22.27 4.10
N LYS A 8 23.59 22.66 4.11
CA LYS A 8 22.67 22.37 5.23
C LYS A 8 22.61 20.85 5.36
N THR A 9 23.17 20.32 6.44
CA THR A 9 22.95 18.94 6.88
C THR A 9 21.47 18.80 7.22
N ALA A 10 20.72 18.13 6.35
CA ALA A 10 19.35 17.73 6.64
C ALA A 10 19.38 16.70 7.77
N ASN A 11 18.61 16.93 8.82
CA ASN A 11 18.47 16.03 9.95
C ASN A 11 17.73 14.75 9.46
N PRO A 12 18.35 13.56 9.46
CA PRO A 12 17.77 12.35 8.84
C PRO A 12 16.55 11.78 9.58
N THR A 13 16.17 12.40 10.71
CA THR A 13 15.14 11.92 11.65
C THR A 13 13.90 12.81 11.72
N ALA A 14 13.79 13.85 10.90
CA ALA A 14 12.58 14.67 10.87
C ALA A 14 11.41 13.85 10.31
N ILE A 15 10.34 13.73 11.10
CA ILE A 15 9.07 13.15 10.66
C ILE A 15 8.61 13.94 9.43
N PRO A 16 8.32 13.30 8.28
CA PRO A 16 7.83 14.00 7.10
C PRO A 16 6.55 14.75 7.47
N GLU A 17 6.48 16.05 7.17
CA GLU A 17 5.25 16.83 7.34
C GLU A 17 4.14 16.23 6.45
N THR A 18 2.95 16.09 7.03
CA THR A 18 1.74 15.65 6.34
C THR A 18 1.49 16.55 5.12
N PRO A 19 1.27 15.98 3.91
CA PRO A 19 0.87 16.78 2.76
C PRO A 19 -0.40 17.60 3.07
N ALA A 20 -0.46 18.86 2.62
CA ALA A 20 -1.57 19.77 2.93
C ALA A 20 -2.96 19.21 2.50
N ASP A 21 -3.00 18.45 1.41
CA ASP A 21 -4.23 17.84 0.87
C ASP A 21 -4.40 16.37 1.29
N PHE A 22 -3.73 15.93 2.36
CA PHE A 22 -3.86 14.56 2.83
C PHE A 22 -5.29 14.30 3.36
N PRO A 23 -5.93 13.17 3.01
CA PRO A 23 -7.33 12.94 3.38
C PRO A 23 -7.55 12.89 4.89
N ASN A 24 -8.63 13.51 5.36
CA ASN A 24 -9.01 13.48 6.76
C ASN A 24 -9.56 12.11 7.20
N THR A 25 -9.67 11.91 8.52
CA THR A 25 -10.10 10.64 9.12
C THR A 25 -11.48 10.17 8.63
N ALA A 26 -12.44 11.06 8.43
CA ALA A 26 -13.78 10.69 7.98
C ALA A 26 -13.77 10.13 6.55
N LEU A 27 -13.10 10.84 5.64
CA LEU A 27 -12.95 10.42 4.25
C LEU A 27 -12.18 9.08 4.15
N LEU A 28 -11.09 8.93 4.90
CA LEU A 28 -10.32 7.68 4.94
C LEU A 28 -11.18 6.49 5.41
N ARG A 29 -12.04 6.67 6.41
CA ARG A 29 -12.94 5.60 6.89
C ARG A 29 -13.96 5.21 5.83
N ARG A 30 -14.60 6.19 5.18
CA ARG A 30 -15.53 5.91 4.07
C ARG A 30 -14.83 5.15 2.94
N ALA A 31 -13.64 5.59 2.56
CA ALA A 31 -12.84 4.93 1.54
C ALA A 31 -12.43 3.49 1.93
N LEU A 32 -12.07 3.27 3.20
CA LEU A 32 -11.75 1.92 3.68
C LEU A 32 -12.96 0.97 3.58
N ASN A 33 -14.16 1.46 3.92
CA ASN A 33 -15.39 0.67 3.82
C ASN A 33 -15.78 0.30 2.38
N GLN A 34 -15.32 1.08 1.40
CA GLN A 34 -15.57 0.84 -0.02
C GLN A 34 -14.45 0.06 -0.72
N HIS A 35 -13.48 -0.50 0.03
CA HIS A 35 -12.32 -1.15 -0.57
C HIS A 35 -12.66 -2.32 -1.50
N ALA A 36 -13.65 -3.14 -1.14
CA ALA A 36 -14.10 -4.25 -1.98
C ALA A 36 -14.67 -3.77 -3.34
N HIS A 37 -15.41 -2.66 -3.32
CA HIS A 37 -15.94 -2.03 -4.54
C HIS A 37 -14.80 -1.47 -5.41
N ALA A 38 -13.85 -0.76 -4.81
CA ALA A 38 -12.66 -0.27 -5.52
C ALA A 38 -11.84 -1.40 -6.15
N LEU A 39 -11.70 -2.55 -5.47
CA LEU A 39 -11.06 -3.73 -6.06
C LEU A 39 -11.83 -4.26 -7.26
N SER A 40 -13.17 -4.33 -7.21
CA SER A 40 -13.99 -4.71 -8.36
C SER A 40 -13.80 -3.78 -9.55
N LEU A 41 -13.80 -2.45 -9.32
CA LEU A 41 -13.54 -1.46 -10.36
C LEU A 41 -12.14 -1.64 -10.99
N ARG A 42 -11.09 -1.80 -10.15
CA ARG A 42 -9.73 -2.06 -10.65
C ARG A 42 -9.64 -3.37 -11.40
N SER A 43 -10.30 -4.42 -10.92
CA SER A 43 -10.28 -5.75 -11.54
C SER A 43 -10.89 -5.73 -12.95
N LYS A 44 -11.98 -4.98 -13.15
CA LYS A 44 -12.62 -4.80 -14.47
C LYS A 44 -11.75 -4.07 -15.50
N GLU A 45 -10.76 -3.30 -15.08
CA GLU A 45 -9.79 -2.69 -16.01
C GLU A 45 -8.91 -3.76 -16.70
N HIS A 46 -8.79 -4.95 -16.09
CA HIS A 46 -8.10 -6.09 -16.67
C HIS A 46 -9.10 -6.96 -17.46
N THR A 47 -9.26 -6.64 -18.74
CA THR A 47 -10.28 -7.22 -19.65
C THR A 47 -10.30 -8.75 -19.78
N LYS A 48 -9.26 -9.47 -19.31
CA LYS A 48 -9.13 -10.93 -19.46
C LYS A 48 -9.70 -11.74 -18.29
N ASN A 49 -9.83 -11.16 -17.09
CA ASN A 49 -10.47 -11.81 -15.96
C ASN A 49 -10.94 -10.75 -14.94
N PRO A 50 -12.24 -10.39 -14.94
CA PRO A 50 -12.77 -9.31 -14.12
C PRO A 50 -12.82 -9.63 -12.62
N ASP A 51 -12.61 -10.88 -12.20
CA ASP A 51 -12.69 -11.28 -10.79
C ASP A 51 -11.34 -11.70 -10.20
N ALA A 52 -10.31 -11.88 -11.04
CA ALA A 52 -8.99 -12.36 -10.63
C ALA A 52 -8.38 -11.56 -9.47
N LEU A 53 -8.49 -10.22 -9.49
CA LEU A 53 -7.93 -9.41 -8.41
C LEU A 53 -8.68 -9.61 -7.10
N THR A 54 -10.02 -9.65 -7.15
CA THR A 54 -10.88 -9.82 -5.97
C THR A 54 -10.65 -11.18 -5.31
N GLU A 55 -10.53 -12.24 -6.11
CA GLU A 55 -10.20 -13.59 -5.61
C GLU A 55 -8.82 -13.63 -4.96
N LEU A 56 -7.82 -13.03 -5.61
CA LEU A 56 -6.46 -12.95 -5.07
C LEU A 56 -6.39 -12.11 -3.79
N ASP A 57 -7.15 -11.02 -3.69
CA ASP A 57 -7.20 -10.19 -2.49
C ASP A 57 -7.90 -10.92 -1.33
N THR A 58 -8.97 -11.67 -1.64
CA THR A 58 -9.64 -12.54 -0.67
C THR A 58 -8.67 -13.59 -0.13
N TRP A 59 -7.96 -14.31 -1.02
CA TRP A 59 -6.93 -15.26 -0.62
C TRP A 59 -5.79 -14.61 0.17
N LEU A 60 -5.35 -13.41 -0.22
CA LEU A 60 -4.25 -12.73 0.46
C LEU A 60 -4.61 -12.41 1.92
N THR A 61 -5.86 -11.99 2.15
CA THR A 61 -6.30 -11.34 3.38
C THR A 61 -7.15 -12.24 4.28
N ASP A 62 -7.58 -13.39 3.80
CA ASP A 62 -8.28 -14.40 4.60
C ASP A 62 -7.42 -14.78 5.83
N SER A 63 -7.99 -14.51 7.01
CA SER A 63 -7.32 -14.68 8.31
C SER A 63 -7.33 -16.12 8.81
N LYS A 64 -8.00 -17.05 8.11
CA LYS A 64 -8.10 -18.47 8.44
C LYS A 64 -7.26 -19.35 7.53
N THR A 65 -7.31 -19.10 6.21
CA THR A 65 -6.71 -19.99 5.20
C THR A 65 -5.80 -19.29 4.21
N GLY A 66 -5.82 -17.95 4.20
CA GLY A 66 -5.06 -17.12 3.27
C GLY A 66 -3.58 -16.96 3.60
N LEU A 67 -2.87 -16.21 2.76
CA LEU A 67 -1.45 -15.90 2.99
C LEU A 67 -1.24 -15.15 4.32
N SER A 68 -2.14 -14.22 4.67
CA SER A 68 -2.11 -13.53 5.95
C SER A 68 -2.21 -14.50 7.14
N ALA A 69 -3.06 -15.53 7.07
CA ALA A 69 -3.17 -16.56 8.10
C ALA A 69 -1.89 -17.38 8.23
N LYS A 70 -1.31 -17.77 7.08
CA LYS A 70 -0.03 -18.50 7.00
C LYS A 70 1.09 -17.73 7.68
N ILE A 71 1.26 -16.45 7.33
CA ILE A 71 2.29 -15.56 7.89
C ILE A 71 2.06 -15.35 9.40
N SER A 72 0.82 -15.06 9.81
CA SER A 72 0.49 -14.81 11.23
C SER A 72 0.74 -16.03 12.11
N SER A 73 0.57 -17.24 11.57
CA SER A 73 0.86 -18.51 12.26
C SER A 73 2.31 -18.98 12.10
N SER A 74 3.20 -18.13 11.55
CA SER A 74 4.60 -18.45 11.26
C SER A 74 4.80 -19.69 10.40
N GLN A 75 3.83 -19.99 9.53
CA GLN A 75 3.97 -21.06 8.55
C GLN A 75 4.88 -20.63 7.38
N PRO A 76 5.63 -21.57 6.78
CA PRO A 76 6.49 -21.31 5.62
C PRO A 76 5.77 -20.65 4.43
N VAL A 77 6.30 -19.53 3.92
CA VAL A 77 5.83 -18.95 2.65
C VAL A 77 6.63 -19.56 1.50
N ASP A 78 5.94 -20.24 0.59
CA ASP A 78 6.53 -20.99 -0.52
C ASP A 78 6.51 -20.21 -1.85
N LYS A 79 7.03 -20.84 -2.91
CA LYS A 79 7.08 -20.24 -4.25
C LYS A 79 5.69 -19.98 -4.84
N THR A 80 4.72 -20.86 -4.57
CA THR A 80 3.36 -20.70 -5.07
C THR A 80 2.71 -19.49 -4.43
N ASP A 81 2.88 -19.32 -3.11
CA ASP A 81 2.44 -18.13 -2.39
C ASP A 81 3.04 -16.85 -3.00
N MET A 82 4.37 -16.81 -3.19
CA MET A 82 5.05 -15.65 -3.75
C MET A 82 4.63 -15.35 -5.20
N THR A 83 4.32 -16.39 -5.98
CA THR A 83 3.82 -16.24 -7.35
C THR A 83 2.41 -15.66 -7.34
N SER A 84 1.52 -16.11 -6.46
CA SER A 84 0.17 -15.57 -6.28
C SER A 84 0.19 -14.14 -5.74
N LEU A 85 1.06 -13.83 -4.78
CA LEU A 85 1.30 -12.47 -4.29
C LEU A 85 1.77 -11.53 -5.42
N MET A 86 2.66 -12.00 -6.29
CA MET A 86 3.11 -11.22 -7.45
C MET A 86 1.96 -10.98 -8.43
N LYS A 87 1.13 -11.99 -8.72
CA LYS A 87 -0.08 -11.82 -9.56
C LYS A 87 -1.00 -10.76 -8.97
N TRP A 88 -1.32 -10.86 -7.67
CA TRP A 88 -2.16 -9.89 -6.96
C TRP A 88 -1.62 -8.47 -7.12
N LYS A 89 -0.34 -8.27 -6.81
CA LYS A 89 0.33 -6.96 -6.87
C LYS A 89 0.35 -6.38 -8.28
N LEU A 90 0.57 -7.20 -9.31
CA LEU A 90 0.55 -6.76 -10.71
C LEU A 90 -0.86 -6.43 -11.21
N SER A 91 -1.89 -7.05 -10.64
CA SER A 91 -3.29 -6.72 -10.92
C SER A 91 -3.79 -5.47 -10.19
N ARG A 92 -3.14 -5.06 -9.08
CA ARG A 92 -3.49 -3.80 -8.39
C ARG A 92 -2.96 -2.55 -9.08
N GLY A 93 -1.84 -2.64 -9.80
CA GLY A 93 -1.11 -1.49 -10.33
C GLY A 93 -0.51 -1.71 -11.72
N LYS A 94 0.66 -1.14 -11.98
CA LYS A 94 1.33 -1.26 -13.29
C LYS A 94 1.76 -2.70 -13.57
N SER A 95 1.18 -3.27 -14.62
CA SER A 95 1.54 -4.60 -15.12
C SER A 95 2.98 -4.63 -15.64
N ARG A 96 3.78 -5.57 -15.10
CA ARG A 96 5.16 -5.86 -15.49
C ARG A 96 5.30 -7.38 -15.57
N PRO A 97 4.79 -8.02 -16.64
CA PRO A 97 4.61 -9.47 -16.70
C PRO A 97 5.94 -10.25 -16.58
N THR A 98 7.06 -9.64 -16.93
CA THR A 98 8.40 -10.23 -16.75
C THR A 98 8.72 -10.58 -15.30
N LEU A 99 8.16 -9.86 -14.33
CA LEU A 99 8.37 -10.12 -12.90
C LEU A 99 7.79 -11.46 -12.45
N LEU A 100 6.72 -11.93 -13.09
CA LEU A 100 6.10 -13.21 -12.74
C LEU A 100 7.04 -14.38 -13.05
N ASN A 101 7.68 -14.35 -14.23
CA ASN A 101 8.66 -15.36 -14.64
C ASN A 101 9.89 -15.33 -13.73
N LEU A 102 10.35 -14.14 -13.34
CA LEU A 102 11.49 -14.00 -12.43
C LEU A 102 11.19 -14.61 -11.06
N VAL A 103 10.02 -14.31 -10.46
CA VAL A 103 9.62 -14.88 -9.17
C VAL A 103 9.53 -16.41 -9.26
N ALA A 104 8.87 -16.93 -10.30
CA ALA A 104 8.72 -18.37 -10.53
C ALA A 104 10.06 -19.09 -10.73
N SER A 105 11.09 -18.39 -11.25
CA SER A 105 12.43 -18.95 -11.50
C SER A 105 13.32 -19.09 -10.26
N ASN A 106 12.92 -18.56 -9.10
CA ASN A 106 13.71 -18.69 -7.89
C ASN A 106 13.75 -20.15 -7.39
N PRO A 107 14.85 -20.64 -6.81
CA PRO A 107 14.84 -21.94 -6.12
C PRO A 107 13.91 -21.93 -4.90
N ASP A 108 13.22 -23.05 -4.60
CA ASP A 108 12.29 -23.12 -3.45
C ASP A 108 12.99 -22.84 -2.12
N ALA A 109 14.21 -23.37 -1.95
CA ALA A 109 15.03 -23.13 -0.78
C ALA A 109 15.39 -21.63 -0.60
N LEU A 110 15.59 -20.90 -1.70
CA LEU A 110 15.84 -19.46 -1.64
C LEU A 110 14.60 -18.71 -1.20
N VAL A 111 13.43 -19.04 -1.78
CA VAL A 111 12.16 -18.41 -1.43
C VAL A 111 11.90 -18.61 0.06
N LEU A 112 11.96 -19.85 0.54
CA LEU A 112 11.72 -20.18 1.94
C LEU A 112 12.66 -19.43 2.89
N LYS A 113 13.97 -19.42 2.57
CA LYS A 113 14.98 -18.72 3.39
C LYS A 113 14.71 -17.21 3.44
N ALA A 114 14.49 -16.59 2.28
CA ALA A 114 14.32 -15.15 2.17
C ALA A 114 13.04 -14.66 2.85
N THR A 115 11.90 -15.33 2.61
CA THR A 115 10.63 -14.96 3.21
C THR A 115 10.65 -15.15 4.73
N SER A 116 11.21 -16.27 5.19
CA SER A 116 11.28 -16.57 6.62
C SER A 116 12.19 -15.59 7.37
N ALA A 117 13.38 -15.30 6.86
CA ALA A 117 14.29 -14.31 7.46
C ALA A 117 13.62 -12.93 7.56
N ALA A 118 13.00 -12.46 6.48
CA ALA A 118 12.38 -11.14 6.45
C ALA A 118 11.16 -11.05 7.40
N LEU A 119 10.28 -12.05 7.40
CA LEU A 119 9.08 -12.05 8.24
C LEU A 119 9.41 -12.17 9.73
N VAL A 120 10.47 -12.90 10.09
CA VAL A 120 10.98 -12.97 11.47
C VAL A 120 11.42 -11.58 11.94
N VAL A 121 12.19 -10.85 11.12
CA VAL A 121 12.65 -9.49 11.46
C VAL A 121 11.46 -8.55 11.71
N VAL A 122 10.42 -8.59 10.86
CA VAL A 122 9.23 -7.73 11.06
C VAL A 122 8.47 -8.11 12.33
N ARG A 123 8.29 -9.39 12.62
CA ARG A 123 7.62 -9.86 13.85
C ARG A 123 8.36 -9.41 15.10
N ASP A 124 9.68 -9.61 15.11
CA ASP A 124 10.51 -9.35 16.29
C ASP A 124 10.70 -7.84 16.52
N ALA A 125 10.54 -7.02 15.48
CA ALA A 125 10.52 -5.57 15.57
C ALA A 125 9.32 -5.01 16.34
N LYS A 126 8.20 -5.73 16.40
CA LYS A 126 6.94 -5.28 17.02
C LYS A 126 6.48 -3.95 16.41
N ASP A 127 6.55 -2.86 17.19
CA ASP A 127 6.16 -1.51 16.80
C ASP A 127 7.37 -0.63 16.39
N ASP A 128 8.59 -1.18 16.37
CA ASP A 128 9.82 -0.46 15.97
C ASP A 128 9.98 -0.49 14.45
N LEU A 129 9.65 0.63 13.81
CA LEU A 129 9.72 0.78 12.35
C LEU A 129 11.15 0.61 11.82
N GLU A 130 12.16 1.16 12.49
CA GLU A 130 13.53 1.11 11.98
C GLU A 130 14.09 -0.31 12.03
N ARG A 131 13.72 -1.09 13.06
CA ARG A 131 14.01 -2.53 13.08
C ARG A 131 13.26 -3.29 12.01
N ALA A 132 11.97 -3.01 11.81
CA ALA A 132 11.17 -3.68 10.78
C ALA A 132 11.73 -3.43 9.36
N LEU A 133 12.23 -2.23 9.09
CA LEU A 133 12.86 -1.87 7.80
C LEU A 133 14.15 -2.66 7.49
N LEU A 134 14.75 -3.33 8.48
CA LEU A 134 15.88 -4.24 8.27
C LEU A 134 15.47 -5.54 7.56
N ALA A 135 14.18 -5.86 7.46
CA ALA A 135 13.68 -7.02 6.72
C ALA A 135 13.76 -6.88 5.19
N LEU A 136 13.91 -5.64 4.70
CA LEU A 136 13.83 -5.35 3.27
C LEU A 136 14.90 -6.08 2.43
N PRO A 137 16.19 -6.10 2.82
CA PRO A 137 17.22 -6.77 2.03
C PRO A 137 16.97 -8.27 1.86
N ASP A 138 16.50 -8.95 2.91
CA ASP A 138 16.19 -10.39 2.86
C ASP A 138 15.06 -10.67 1.88
N ALA A 139 13.96 -9.90 1.96
CA ALA A 139 12.85 -10.03 1.04
C ALA A 139 13.27 -9.71 -0.42
N CYS A 140 14.16 -8.74 -0.62
CA CYS A 140 14.68 -8.36 -1.93
C CYS A 140 15.75 -9.29 -2.51
N ALA A 141 16.17 -10.34 -1.79
CA ALA A 141 17.13 -11.32 -2.29
C ALA A 141 16.58 -12.19 -3.45
N MET A 142 15.26 -12.28 -3.59
CA MET A 142 14.59 -13.05 -4.64
C MET A 142 14.57 -12.29 -5.98
N LYS A 143 14.79 -13.00 -7.09
CA LYS A 143 14.64 -12.44 -8.44
C LYS A 143 13.21 -11.94 -8.65
N GLY A 144 13.09 -10.73 -9.20
CA GLY A 144 11.79 -10.09 -9.45
C GLY A 144 11.16 -9.41 -8.23
N VAL A 145 11.80 -9.48 -7.04
CA VAL A 145 11.31 -8.87 -5.81
C VAL A 145 12.15 -7.64 -5.46
N GLY A 146 11.67 -6.47 -5.87
CA GLY A 146 12.20 -5.17 -5.39
C GLY A 146 11.38 -4.63 -4.22
N ALA A 147 11.75 -3.44 -3.72
CA ALA A 147 11.14 -2.83 -2.53
C ALA A 147 9.59 -2.82 -2.53
N ALA A 148 8.97 -2.51 -3.68
CA ALA A 148 7.51 -2.52 -3.79
C ALA A 148 6.91 -3.93 -3.60
N THR A 149 7.50 -4.96 -4.20
CA THR A 149 7.03 -6.35 -4.04
C THR A 149 7.35 -6.88 -2.63
N ALA A 150 8.54 -6.58 -2.10
CA ALA A 150 8.91 -6.93 -0.74
C ALA A 150 7.90 -6.33 0.25
N SER A 151 7.54 -5.06 0.10
CA SER A 151 6.54 -4.40 0.96
C SER A 151 5.15 -5.07 0.93
N ALA A 152 4.76 -5.70 -0.20
CA ALA A 152 3.51 -6.46 -0.30
C ALA A 152 3.52 -7.73 0.56
N LEU A 153 4.68 -8.36 0.72
CA LEU A 153 4.86 -9.50 1.62
C LEU A 153 4.90 -9.02 3.07
N LEU A 154 5.75 -8.03 3.35
CA LEU A 154 6.06 -7.60 4.72
C LEU A 154 4.87 -6.93 5.41
N THR A 155 3.97 -6.28 4.66
CA THR A 155 2.77 -5.66 5.24
C THR A 155 1.82 -6.67 5.87
N LEU A 156 1.87 -7.94 5.44
CA LEU A 156 1.00 -9.01 5.93
C LEU A 156 1.37 -9.48 7.34
N GLN A 157 2.59 -9.19 7.80
CA GLN A 157 3.02 -9.58 9.13
C GLN A 157 2.37 -8.67 10.19
N PRO A 158 1.59 -9.20 11.15
CA PRO A 158 1.10 -8.42 12.28
C PRO A 158 2.27 -7.78 13.06
N PRO A 159 2.14 -6.52 13.52
CA PRO A 159 0.90 -5.74 13.63
C PRO A 159 0.56 -4.90 12.38
N HIS A 160 1.05 -5.27 11.19
CA HIS A 160 0.87 -4.53 9.94
C HIS A 160 1.54 -3.14 9.98
N LEU A 161 2.73 -3.09 10.59
CA LEU A 161 3.52 -1.87 10.75
C LEU A 161 4.07 -1.35 9.42
N LEU A 162 4.62 -2.24 8.58
CA LEU A 162 5.17 -1.85 7.29
C LEU A 162 4.05 -1.67 6.25
N PRO A 163 3.93 -0.51 5.58
CA PRO A 163 2.95 -0.33 4.52
C PRO A 163 3.37 -1.05 3.25
N PHE A 164 2.38 -1.53 2.49
CA PHE A 164 2.58 -1.86 1.09
C PHE A 164 2.77 -0.57 0.26
N MET A 165 3.80 -0.54 -0.58
CA MET A 165 4.09 0.57 -1.49
C MET A 165 3.32 0.41 -2.80
N SER A 166 2.01 0.71 -2.77
CA SER A 166 1.22 0.90 -4.00
C SER A 166 1.53 2.25 -4.65
N ASP A 167 1.36 2.33 -5.98
CA ASP A 167 1.53 3.60 -6.71
C ASP A 167 0.50 4.63 -6.21
N GLU A 168 -0.71 4.17 -5.87
CA GLU A 168 -1.81 4.97 -5.35
C GLU A 168 -1.45 5.59 -4.00
N ALA A 169 -1.07 4.80 -2.99
CA ALA A 169 -0.69 5.33 -1.69
C ALA A 169 0.56 6.21 -1.77
N ALA A 170 1.56 5.82 -2.57
CA ALA A 170 2.77 6.61 -2.76
C ALA A 170 2.50 7.97 -3.44
N SER A 171 1.44 8.09 -4.26
CA SER A 171 1.10 9.33 -4.95
C SER A 171 0.72 10.47 -4.02
N PHE A 172 0.12 10.18 -2.86
CA PHE A 172 -0.23 11.18 -1.85
C PHE A 172 1.00 11.88 -1.26
N PHE A 173 2.17 11.24 -1.31
CA PHE A 173 3.42 11.81 -0.80
C PHE A 173 4.33 12.37 -1.90
N ALA A 174 3.92 12.28 -3.17
CA ALA A 174 4.68 12.82 -4.29
C ALA A 174 4.94 14.34 -4.19
N PRO A 175 4.02 15.19 -3.66
CA PRO A 175 4.30 16.60 -3.41
C PRO A 175 5.50 16.83 -2.48
N THR A 176 5.73 15.93 -1.53
CA THR A 176 6.82 16.01 -0.54
C THR A 176 8.10 15.31 -1.01
N PHE A 177 7.99 14.17 -1.70
CA PHE A 177 9.13 13.30 -2.03
C PHE A 177 9.59 13.40 -3.49
N GLY A 178 8.82 14.07 -4.34
CA GLY A 178 8.99 14.05 -5.79
C GLY A 178 8.42 12.77 -6.42
N PRO A 179 8.77 12.46 -7.68
CA PRO A 179 8.18 11.35 -8.42
C PRO A 179 8.45 10.00 -7.74
N ILE A 180 7.48 9.08 -7.84
CA ILE A 180 7.57 7.74 -7.26
C ILE A 180 8.76 6.99 -7.85
N LYS A 181 9.64 6.48 -6.97
CA LYS A 181 10.81 5.68 -7.35
C LYS A 181 10.75 4.32 -6.68
N TYR A 182 10.85 3.24 -7.45
CA TYR A 182 10.83 1.87 -6.96
C TYR A 182 12.20 1.44 -6.37
N THR A 183 12.65 2.15 -5.34
CA THR A 183 13.98 1.97 -4.73
C THR A 183 13.87 1.91 -3.21
N ASP A 184 14.80 1.22 -2.55
CA ASP A 184 14.81 1.08 -1.09
C ASP A 184 14.82 2.43 -0.35
N PRO A 185 15.61 3.45 -0.76
CA PRO A 185 15.58 4.75 -0.09
C PRO A 185 14.23 5.45 -0.20
N PHE A 186 13.53 5.30 -1.32
CA PHE A 186 12.18 5.83 -1.47
C PHE A 186 11.20 5.07 -0.58
N TYR A 187 11.26 3.74 -0.57
CA TYR A 187 10.39 2.93 0.28
C TYR A 187 10.55 3.26 1.76
N LYS A 188 11.78 3.42 2.25
CA LYS A 188 12.04 3.80 3.65
C LYS A 188 11.44 5.16 4.00
N LYS A 189 11.50 6.14 3.09
CA LYS A 189 10.85 7.45 3.27
C LYS A 189 9.32 7.33 3.30
N PHE A 190 8.77 6.59 2.35
CA PHE A 190 7.33 6.30 2.29
C PHE A 190 6.83 5.58 3.55
N ALA A 191 7.54 4.57 4.03
CA ALA A 191 7.18 3.82 5.22
C ALA A 191 7.12 4.70 6.48
N ARG A 192 8.11 5.58 6.67
CA ARG A 192 8.11 6.56 7.77
C ARG A 192 6.93 7.52 7.69
N ALA A 193 6.61 8.00 6.49
CA ALA A 193 5.49 8.91 6.28
C ALA A 193 4.14 8.24 6.59
N MET A 194 3.93 7.03 6.08
CA MET A 194 2.72 6.24 6.35
C MET A 194 2.54 5.97 7.84
N VAL A 195 3.61 5.55 8.54
CA VAL A 195 3.54 5.27 9.99
C VAL A 195 3.30 6.55 10.80
N ALA A 196 3.87 7.68 10.38
CA ALA A 196 3.58 8.98 10.98
C ALA A 196 2.10 9.36 10.84
N GLU A 197 1.51 9.17 9.65
CA GLU A 197 0.08 9.39 9.43
C GLU A 197 -0.79 8.45 10.26
N VAL A 198 -0.43 7.16 10.34
CA VAL A 198 -1.11 6.21 11.24
C VAL A 198 -1.07 6.69 12.69
N GLY A 199 0.08 7.20 13.14
CA GLY A 199 0.26 7.79 14.47
C GLY A 199 -0.66 8.99 14.70
N ARG A 200 -0.70 9.94 13.75
CA ARG A 200 -1.57 11.13 13.80
C ARG A 200 -3.05 10.73 13.84
N LEU A 201 -3.49 9.86 12.93
CA LEU A 201 -4.88 9.38 12.85
C LEU A 201 -5.32 8.65 14.13
N ASN A 202 -4.41 7.92 14.77
CA ASN A 202 -4.68 7.24 16.03
C ASN A 202 -4.66 8.19 17.24
N ALA A 203 -3.95 9.31 17.19
CA ALA A 203 -3.97 10.34 18.23
C ALA A 203 -5.25 11.18 18.19
N GLU A 204 -5.84 11.36 17.01
CA GLU A 204 -7.12 12.05 16.80
C GLU A 204 -8.34 11.18 17.13
N ALA A 205 -8.16 9.87 17.27
CA ALA A 205 -9.27 8.94 17.47
C ALA A 205 -9.79 8.96 18.91
N SER A 206 -11.09 9.19 19.08
CA SER A 206 -11.79 9.01 20.37
C SER A 206 -11.79 7.55 20.83
N ASN A 207 -11.97 7.33 22.14
CA ASN A 207 -12.10 6.00 22.73
C ASN A 207 -13.19 5.16 22.03
N GLY A 208 -12.88 3.89 21.76
CA GLY A 208 -13.81 2.93 21.14
C GLY A 208 -13.80 2.89 19.61
N VAL A 209 -13.05 3.78 18.95
CA VAL A 209 -12.92 3.78 17.49
C VAL A 209 -11.83 2.80 17.03
N GLN A 210 -12.09 2.04 15.96
CA GLN A 210 -11.11 1.13 15.36
C GLN A 210 -9.81 1.87 15.02
N ARG A 211 -8.69 1.34 15.53
CA ARG A 211 -7.34 1.88 15.32
C ARG A 211 -6.85 1.60 13.89
N TRP A 212 -6.11 2.58 13.37
CA TRP A 212 -5.40 2.52 12.12
C TRP A 212 -4.11 1.70 12.26
N ASP A 213 -3.80 0.98 11.19
CA ASP A 213 -2.48 0.40 10.90
C ASP A 213 -2.10 0.77 9.46
N SER A 214 -0.88 0.44 9.05
CA SER A 214 -0.37 0.83 7.74
C SER A 214 -1.11 0.14 6.60
N MET A 215 -1.64 -1.07 6.81
CA MET A 215 -2.42 -1.79 5.80
C MET A 215 -3.79 -1.13 5.58
N LYS A 216 -4.50 -0.77 6.65
CA LYS A 216 -5.78 -0.03 6.57
C LYS A 216 -5.60 1.32 5.88
N LEU A 217 -4.55 2.06 6.24
CA LEU A 217 -4.28 3.36 5.61
C LEU A 217 -3.97 3.19 4.11
N GLU A 218 -3.13 2.22 3.73
CA GLU A 218 -2.83 1.93 2.32
C GLU A 218 -4.10 1.62 1.52
N ARG A 219 -4.97 0.77 2.04
CA ARG A 219 -6.24 0.41 1.39
C ARG A 219 -7.18 1.60 1.22
N ALA A 220 -7.28 2.46 2.24
CA ALA A 220 -8.08 3.67 2.16
C ALA A 220 -7.56 4.62 1.06
N LEU A 221 -6.25 4.87 1.03
CA LEU A 221 -5.63 5.71 0.01
C LEU A 221 -5.78 5.13 -1.40
N PHE A 222 -5.61 3.81 -1.54
CA PHE A 222 -5.88 3.10 -2.79
C PHE A 222 -7.33 3.32 -3.23
N THR A 223 -8.31 3.07 -2.37
CA THR A 223 -9.73 3.24 -2.70
C THR A 223 -10.03 4.64 -3.20
N ILE A 224 -9.51 5.68 -2.53
CA ILE A 224 -9.69 7.08 -2.96
C ILE A 224 -9.18 7.27 -4.39
N CYS A 225 -7.98 6.77 -4.71
CA CYS A 225 -7.43 6.86 -6.07
C CYS A 225 -8.29 6.13 -7.10
N ILE A 226 -8.80 4.94 -6.77
CA ILE A 226 -9.67 4.18 -7.69
C ILE A 226 -10.97 4.91 -7.94
N LEU A 227 -11.68 5.33 -6.89
CA LEU A 227 -12.98 5.97 -7.03
C LEU A 227 -12.87 7.28 -7.83
N ARG A 228 -11.84 8.10 -7.56
CA ARG A 228 -11.56 9.32 -8.34
C ARG A 228 -11.31 9.01 -9.82
N LYS A 229 -10.54 7.95 -10.12
CA LYS A 229 -10.26 7.54 -11.51
C LYS A 229 -11.52 7.14 -12.26
N HIS A 230 -12.50 6.54 -11.58
CA HIS A 230 -13.77 6.10 -12.15
C HIS A 230 -14.90 7.14 -12.02
N GLY A 231 -14.63 8.33 -11.45
CA GLY A 231 -15.64 9.38 -11.26
C GLY A 231 -16.68 9.04 -10.19
N GLU A 232 -16.35 8.17 -9.24
CA GLU A 232 -17.21 7.72 -8.15
C GLU A 232 -16.81 8.32 -6.79
N ASP A 233 -15.94 9.33 -6.76
CA ASP A 233 -15.46 9.96 -5.53
C ASP A 233 -16.53 10.78 -4.79
N GLY A 234 -17.63 11.14 -5.45
CA GLY A 234 -18.82 11.71 -4.79
C GLY A 234 -19.43 10.77 -3.73
N THR A 235 -19.21 9.45 -3.85
CA THR A 235 -19.63 8.48 -2.82
C THR A 235 -18.81 8.56 -1.53
N LEU A 236 -17.71 9.34 -1.54
CA LEU A 236 -16.88 9.63 -0.38
C LEU A 236 -17.26 10.95 0.29
N GLU A 237 -18.29 11.66 -0.19
CA GLU A 237 -18.84 12.86 0.46
C GLU A 237 -19.83 12.49 1.58
N ASP A 238 -20.13 13.41 2.50
CA ASP A 238 -21.17 13.17 3.51
C ASP A 238 -22.56 13.29 2.88
N GLU A 239 -23.48 12.37 3.20
CA GLU A 239 -24.90 12.49 2.81
C GLU A 239 -25.64 13.67 3.48
N GLY A 240 -24.92 14.55 4.20
CA GLY A 240 -25.44 15.72 4.91
C GLY A 240 -25.16 17.08 4.27
N GLY A 241 -24.62 17.14 3.04
CA GLY A 241 -24.37 18.39 2.29
C GLY A 241 -25.44 18.66 1.24
N THR A 242 -26.26 19.68 1.45
CA THR A 242 -27.40 20.04 0.59
C THR A 242 -26.97 20.50 -0.81
N SER A 243 -27.68 19.97 -1.83
CA SER A 243 -27.98 20.55 -3.15
C SER A 243 -26.89 21.30 -3.94
N THR A 244 -26.57 20.75 -5.12
CA THR A 244 -26.35 21.57 -6.32
C THR A 244 -27.19 21.05 -7.48
N SER A 245 -27.93 21.98 -8.07
CA SER A 245 -28.99 21.85 -9.06
C SER A 245 -28.59 21.16 -10.38
N PRO A 246 -29.58 20.70 -11.19
CA PRO A 246 -29.34 20.04 -12.46
C PRO A 246 -28.76 21.00 -13.50
N SER A 247 -27.75 20.53 -14.22
CA SER A 247 -27.13 21.22 -15.34
C SER A 247 -28.15 21.55 -16.45
N LEU A 248 -28.23 22.83 -16.82
CA LEU A 248 -29.04 23.36 -17.91
C LEU A 248 -28.67 22.68 -19.24
N LYS A 249 -29.60 21.90 -19.79
CA LYS A 249 -29.56 21.49 -21.20
C LYS A 249 -29.74 22.74 -22.07
N ARG A 250 -28.68 23.13 -22.81
CA ARG A 250 -28.80 24.08 -23.93
C ARG A 250 -29.68 23.45 -25.01
N LYS A 251 -30.84 24.06 -25.22
CA LYS A 251 -31.72 23.85 -26.38
C LYS A 251 -30.98 24.41 -27.61
N ARG A 252 -30.78 23.60 -28.64
CA ARG A 252 -30.51 24.10 -29.99
C ARG A 252 -31.86 24.43 -30.60
N GLU A 253 -32.04 25.67 -31.01
CA GLU A 253 -33.10 26.09 -31.93
C GLU A 253 -32.60 25.81 -33.35
N ASP A 254 -33.43 25.08 -34.10
CA ASP A 254 -33.52 25.16 -35.55
C ASP A 254 -34.74 26.03 -35.89
#